data_AF-A0A258QS25-F1
#
_entry.id   AF-A0A258QS25-F1
#
_cell.length_a   1.000
_cell.length_b   1.000
_cell.length_c   1.000
_cell.angle_alpha   90.00
_cell.angle_beta   90.00
_cell.angle_gamma   90.00
#
_symmetry.space_group_name_H-M   'P 1'
#
loop_
_entity.id
_entity.type
_entity.pdbx_description
1 polymer ?
#
loop_
_entity_poly.entity_id
_entity_poly.type
_entity_poly.pdbx_seq_one_letter_code
_entity_poly.pdbx_strand_id
1 'polypeptide(L)'
;MINRYSILARGIHWFTALAVLALVILGFWMTQRAAANLWDNLTNMLYGWHKLIGFSVLLITIFRFFLKLSSKTPEYPNNISPRLIRVASKVHYMLYGLLFIVPMLGWAGVTAYPALITIGGYSLPAM
;
A
#
# COMPACT_ATOMS: atom_id res chain seq x y z
N MET A 1 27.31 -3.69 -15.93
CA MET A 1 26.59 -2.83 -14.96
C MET A 1 25.09 -2.94 -15.23
N ILE A 2 24.26 -2.96 -14.19
CA ILE A 2 22.80 -3.02 -14.34
C ILE A 2 22.26 -1.60 -14.36
N ASN A 3 21.68 -1.20 -15.49
CA ASN A 3 21.24 0.18 -15.70
C ASN A 3 19.75 0.39 -15.39
N ARG A 4 18.98 -0.68 -15.13
CA ARG A 4 17.53 -0.63 -14.89
C ARG A 4 17.07 -1.72 -13.93
N TYR A 5 16.01 -1.43 -13.18
CA TYR A 5 15.30 -2.44 -12.40
C TYR A 5 14.64 -3.50 -13.29
N SER A 6 14.50 -4.71 -12.76
CA SER A 6 13.81 -5.81 -13.46
C SER A 6 12.37 -5.42 -13.84
N ILE A 7 11.83 -6.06 -14.89
CA ILE A 7 10.45 -5.83 -15.33
C ILE A 7 9.47 -6.11 -14.19
N LEU A 8 9.69 -7.21 -13.46
CA LEU A 8 8.87 -7.60 -12.31
C LEU A 8 8.87 -6.51 -11.21
N ALA A 9 10.04 -6.01 -10.82
CA ALA A 9 10.15 -4.98 -9.80
C ALA A 9 9.43 -3.68 -10.21
N ARG A 10 9.52 -3.29 -11.49
CA ARG A 10 8.80 -2.12 -12.02
C ARG A 10 7.30 -2.35 -12.08
N GLY A 11 6.85 -3.52 -12.50
CA GLY A 11 5.42 -3.88 -12.54
C GLY A 11 4.79 -3.82 -11.15
N ILE A 12 5.41 -4.46 -10.16
CA ILE A 12 4.94 -4.43 -8.76
C ILE A 12 4.94 -3.02 -8.21
N HIS A 13 5.95 -2.21 -8.53
CA HIS A 13 6.00 -0.81 -8.09
C HIS A 13 4.81 0.00 -8.61
N TRP A 14 4.55 -0.05 -9.93
CA TRP A 14 3.45 0.69 -10.53
C TRP A 14 2.08 0.18 -10.08
N PHE A 15 1.93 -1.13 -9.93
CA PHE A 15 0.71 -1.71 -9.35
C PHE A 15 0.47 -1.18 -7.93
N THR A 16 1.49 -1.19 -7.08
CA THR A 16 1.40 -0.66 -5.70
C THR A 16 1.04 0.82 -5.71
N ALA A 17 1.64 1.62 -6.61
CA ALA A 17 1.36 3.05 -6.71
C ALA A 17 -0.11 3.31 -7.09
N LEU A 18 -0.65 2.57 -8.06
CA LEU A 18 -2.06 2.67 -8.45
C LEU A 18 -3.00 2.22 -7.32
N ALA A 19 -2.68 1.13 -6.63
CA ALA A 19 -3.47 0.65 -5.49
C ALA A 19 -3.51 1.68 -4.35
N VAL A 20 -2.37 2.29 -4.01
CA VAL A 20 -2.29 3.36 -3.00
C VAL A 20 -3.10 4.59 -3.42
N LEU A 21 -3.02 5.00 -4.69
CA LEU A 21 -3.81 6.11 -5.19
C LEU A 21 -5.32 5.84 -5.08
N ALA A 22 -5.75 4.62 -5.44
CA ALA A 22 -7.13 4.19 -5.26
C ALA A 22 -7.54 4.21 -3.77
N LEU A 23 -6.69 3.71 -2.86
CA LEU A 23 -6.95 3.72 -1.41
C LEU A 23 -7.11 5.13 -0.86
N VAL A 24 -6.30 6.09 -1.32
CA VAL A 24 -6.40 7.49 -0.90
C VAL A 24 -7.74 8.09 -1.35
N ILE A 25 -8.12 7.88 -2.62
CA ILE A 25 -9.40 8.35 -3.17
C ILE A 25 -10.58 7.72 -2.40
N LEU A 26 -10.55 6.41 -2.21
CA LEU A 26 -11.58 5.69 -1.45
C LEU A 26 -11.65 6.19 0.00
N GLY A 27 -10.50 6.39 0.65
CA GLY A 27 -10.42 6.89 2.02
C GLY A 27 -11.10 8.24 2.16
N PHE A 28 -10.78 9.21 1.30
CA PHE A 28 -11.45 10.51 1.31
C PHE A 28 -12.95 10.40 1.03
N TRP A 29 -13.36 9.54 0.09
CA TRP A 29 -14.78 9.39 -0.21
C TRP A 29 -15.54 8.78 0.98
N MET A 30 -14.97 7.76 1.61
CA MET A 30 -15.53 7.13 2.82
C MET A 30 -15.67 8.14 3.96
N THR A 31 -14.66 8.97 4.22
CA THR A 31 -14.72 9.98 5.29
C THR A 31 -15.81 11.02 5.02
N GLN A 32 -15.97 11.46 3.77
CA GLN A 32 -17.03 12.40 3.40
C GLN A 32 -18.42 11.79 3.59
N ARG A 33 -18.60 10.52 3.24
CA ARG A 33 -19.88 9.81 3.44
C ARG A 33 -20.20 9.59 4.91
N ALA A 34 -19.19 9.22 5.72
CA ALA A 34 -19.34 9.09 7.16
C ALA A 34 -19.73 10.42 7.81
N ALA A 35 -19.11 11.54 7.40
CA ALA A 35 -19.45 12.88 7.88
C ALA A 35 -20.90 13.29 7.50
N ALA A 36 -21.40 12.82 6.36
CA ALA A 36 -22.78 13.01 5.92
C ALA A 36 -23.76 11.97 6.49
N ASN A 37 -23.31 11.09 7.39
CA ASN A 37 -24.08 9.99 7.97
C ASN A 37 -24.73 9.04 6.94
N LEU A 38 -24.05 8.80 5.82
CA LEU A 38 -24.50 7.91 4.74
C LEU A 38 -23.92 6.50 4.93
N TRP A 39 -24.75 5.57 5.40
CA TRP A 39 -24.37 4.16 5.70
C TRP A 39 -25.11 3.13 4.85
N ASP A 40 -25.28 3.44 3.57
CA ASP A 40 -25.95 2.58 2.59
C ASP A 40 -25.02 1.50 2.01
N ASN A 41 -25.54 0.70 1.08
CA ASN A 41 -24.80 -0.36 0.40
C ASN A 41 -23.55 0.16 -0.33
N LEU A 42 -23.58 1.39 -0.84
CA LEU A 42 -22.42 1.99 -1.47
C LEU A 42 -21.29 2.20 -0.45
N THR A 43 -21.59 2.78 0.72
CA THR A 43 -20.59 2.92 1.79
C THR A 43 -20.02 1.57 2.19
N ASN A 44 -20.87 0.54 2.37
CA ASN A 44 -20.40 -0.81 2.67
C ASN A 44 -19.47 -1.37 1.58
N MET A 45 -19.78 -1.19 0.29
CA MET A 45 -18.91 -1.59 -0.81
C MET A 45 -17.57 -0.83 -0.80
N LEU A 46 -17.57 0.47 -0.54
CA LEU A 46 -16.33 1.26 -0.47
C LEU A 46 -15.40 0.75 0.63
N TYR A 47 -15.93 0.50 1.83
CA TYR A 47 -15.15 -0.09 2.94
C TYR A 47 -14.68 -1.52 2.60
N GLY A 48 -15.51 -2.33 1.93
CA GLY A 48 -15.14 -3.67 1.49
C GLY A 48 -13.95 -3.66 0.53
N TRP A 49 -13.99 -2.82 -0.51
CA TRP A 49 -12.89 -2.64 -1.45
C TRP A 49 -11.64 -2.05 -0.80
N HIS A 50 -11.80 -1.06 0.09
CA HIS A 50 -10.68 -0.43 0.80
C HIS A 50 -9.91 -1.45 1.66
N LYS A 51 -10.62 -2.31 2.40
CA LYS A 51 -10.00 -3.38 3.20
C LYS A 51 -9.28 -4.41 2.32
N LEU A 52 -9.92 -4.85 1.23
CA LEU A 52 -9.32 -5.82 0.30
C LEU A 52 -8.04 -5.28 -0.35
N ILE A 53 -8.10 -4.06 -0.90
CA ILE A 53 -6.95 -3.43 -1.56
C ILE A 53 -5.85 -3.12 -0.52
N GLY A 54 -6.22 -2.60 0.65
CA GLY A 54 -5.29 -2.27 1.73
C GLY A 54 -4.51 -3.49 2.22
N PHE A 55 -5.21 -4.60 2.45
CA PHE A 55 -4.58 -5.86 2.84
C PHE A 55 -3.71 -6.43 1.70
N SER A 56 -4.14 -6.32 0.45
CA SER A 56 -3.32 -6.72 -0.70
C SER A 56 -2.03 -5.92 -0.80
N VAL A 57 -2.06 -4.60 -0.55
CA VAL A 57 -0.87 -3.74 -0.49
C VAL A 57 0.09 -4.18 0.62
N LEU A 58 -0.41 -4.62 1.77
CA LEU A 58 0.43 -5.18 2.84
C LEU A 58 1.20 -6.41 2.35
N LEU A 59 0.49 -7.39 1.78
CA LEU A 59 1.11 -8.63 1.25
C LEU A 59 2.12 -8.33 0.14
N ILE A 60 1.77 -7.44 -0.79
CA ILE A 60 2.66 -7.01 -1.87
C ILE A 60 3.88 -6.29 -1.31
N THR A 61 3.74 -5.47 -0.28
CA THR A 61 4.86 -4.76 0.35
C THR A 61 5.85 -5.74 0.99
N ILE A 62 5.34 -6.78 1.67
CA ILE A 62 6.16 -7.87 2.22
C ILE A 62 6.91 -8.59 1.10
N PHE A 63 6.20 -9.01 0.05
CA PHE A 63 6.82 -9.67 -1.10
C PHE A 63 7.87 -8.78 -1.79
N ARG A 64 7.55 -7.50 -1.96
CA ARG A 64 8.43 -6.51 -2.60
C ARG A 64 9.70 -6.27 -1.78
N PHE A 65 9.61 -6.30 -0.45
CA PHE A 65 10.78 -6.23 0.44
C PHE A 65 11.73 -7.41 0.18
N PHE A 66 11.23 -8.65 0.15
CA PHE A 66 12.05 -9.81 -0.18
C PHE A 66 12.59 -9.77 -1.61
N LEU A 67 11.78 -9.35 -2.59
CA LEU A 67 12.24 -9.18 -3.97
C LEU A 67 13.39 -8.18 -4.06
N LYS A 68 13.34 -7.08 -3.30
CA LYS A 68 14.40 -6.07 -3.25
C LYS A 68 15.69 -6.63 -2.65
N LEU A 69 15.60 -7.44 -1.59
CA LEU A 69 16.77 -8.09 -0.99
C LEU A 69 17.46 -9.05 -1.96
N SER A 70 16.67 -9.77 -2.76
CA SER A 70 17.19 -10.74 -3.75
C SER A 70 17.58 -10.13 -5.09
N SER A 71 17.27 -8.85 -5.35
CA SER A 71 17.52 -8.19 -6.64
C SER A 71 18.71 -7.24 -6.60
N LYS A 72 19.51 -7.24 -7.67
CA LYS A 72 20.56 -6.22 -7.86
C LYS A 72 19.92 -4.85 -8.12
N THR A 73 20.41 -3.84 -7.43
CA THR A 73 19.95 -2.45 -7.55
C THR A 73 20.87 -1.67 -8.49
N PRO A 74 20.34 -0.94 -9.49
CA PRO A 74 21.15 -0.04 -10.32
C PRO A 74 21.87 1.00 -9.47
N GLU A 75 23.11 1.31 -9.81
CA GLU A 75 23.88 2.37 -9.16
C GLU A 75 23.30 3.74 -9.48
N TYR A 76 23.48 4.70 -8.56
CA TYR A 76 23.12 6.08 -8.82
C TYR A 76 24.07 6.69 -9.86
N PRO A 77 23.58 7.53 -10.78
CA PRO A 77 24.44 8.29 -11.67
C PRO A 77 25.46 9.16 -10.91
N ASN A 78 26.70 9.21 -11.40
CA ASN A 78 27.82 9.93 -10.76
C ASN A 78 27.62 11.46 -10.69
N ASN A 79 26.65 12.02 -11.42
CA ASN A 79 26.36 13.45 -11.47
C ASN A 79 25.36 13.91 -10.39
N ILE A 80 24.86 13.02 -9.54
CA ILE A 80 23.89 13.36 -8.49
C ILE A 80 24.59 13.67 -7.17
N SER A 81 24.22 14.79 -6.55
CA SER A 81 24.73 15.19 -5.24
C SER A 81 24.51 14.09 -4.18
N PRO A 82 25.54 13.72 -3.37
CA PRO A 82 25.41 12.76 -2.27
C PRO A 82 24.35 13.15 -1.23
N ARG A 83 24.05 14.44 -1.09
CA ARG A 83 22.98 14.92 -0.20
C ARG A 83 21.60 14.52 -0.73
N LEU A 84 21.38 14.65 -2.03
CA LEU A 84 20.12 14.31 -2.67
C LEU A 84 19.86 12.80 -2.62
N ILE A 85 20.90 11.99 -2.84
CA ILE A 85 20.84 10.53 -2.71
C ILE A 85 20.40 10.12 -1.29
N ARG A 86 20.97 10.75 -0.25
CA ARG A 86 20.59 10.49 1.15
C ARG A 86 19.14 10.84 1.44
N VAL A 87 18.65 11.98 0.94
CA VAL A 87 17.23 12.37 1.12
C VAL A 87 16.30 11.41 0.41
N ALA A 88 16.60 11.06 -0.85
CA ALA A 88 15.81 10.12 -1.63
C ALA A 88 15.73 8.74 -0.93
N SER A 89 16.85 8.27 -0.38
CA SER A 89 16.92 7.03 0.39
C SER A 89 16.04 7.07 1.64
N LYS A 90 16.11 8.15 2.44
CA LYS A 90 15.26 8.34 3.62
C LYS A 90 13.77 8.35 3.28
N VAL A 91 13.37 9.09 2.25
CA VAL A 91 11.98 9.11 1.78
C VAL A 91 11.53 7.71 1.34
N HIS A 92 12.40 6.97 0.65
CA HIS A 92 12.11 5.60 0.23
C HIS A 92 11.83 4.68 1.43
N TYR A 93 12.69 4.72 2.46
CA TYR A 93 12.48 3.95 3.69
C TYR A 93 11.21 4.37 4.44
N MET A 94 10.94 5.67 4.52
CA MET A 94 9.71 6.20 5.12
C MET A 94 8.47 5.67 4.39
N LEU A 95 8.46 5.69 3.06
CA LEU A 95 7.36 5.14 2.26
C LEU A 95 7.19 3.64 2.47
N TYR A 96 8.27 2.87 2.59
CA TYR A 96 8.17 1.44 2.95
C TYR A 96 7.56 1.23 4.34
N GLY A 97 7.98 2.04 5.32
CA GLY A 97 7.40 2.01 6.66
C GLY A 97 5.90 2.31 6.64
N LEU A 98 5.48 3.36 5.93
CA LEU A 98 4.06 3.72 5.80
C LEU A 98 3.23 2.65 5.08
N LEU A 99 3.76 2.07 4.00
CA LEU A 99 3.10 1.00 3.25
C LEU A 99 2.89 -0.28 4.07
N PHE A 100 3.64 -0.45 5.15
CA PHE A 100 3.50 -1.59 6.06
C PHE A 100 2.65 -1.25 7.29
N ILE A 101 2.99 -0.17 7.99
CA ILE A 101 2.38 0.23 9.26
C ILE A 101 0.91 0.62 9.08
N VAL A 102 0.59 1.43 8.05
CA VAL A 102 -0.79 1.93 7.88
C VAL A 102 -1.78 0.78 7.59
N PRO A 103 -1.51 -0.15 6.66
CA PRO A 103 -2.38 -1.31 6.48
C PRO A 103 -2.42 -2.25 7.70
N MET A 104 -1.32 -2.41 8.44
CA MET A 104 -1.33 -3.18 9.69
C MET A 104 -2.29 -2.58 10.72
N LEU A 105 -2.27 -1.26 10.91
CA LEU A 105 -3.20 -0.57 11.82
C LEU A 105 -4.64 -0.73 11.35
N GLY A 106 -4.90 -0.62 10.04
CA GLY A 106 -6.22 -0.88 9.47
C GLY A 106 -6.70 -2.31 9.72
N TRP A 107 -5.81 -3.30 9.53
CA TRP A 107 -6.11 -4.71 9.77
C TRP A 107 -6.38 -5.02 11.26
N ALA A 108 -5.58 -4.46 12.16
CA ALA A 108 -5.83 -4.56 13.60
C ALA A 108 -7.18 -3.93 13.99
N GLY A 109 -7.51 -2.76 13.42
CA GLY A 109 -8.80 -2.10 13.66
C GLY A 109 -9.99 -2.94 13.22
N VAL A 110 -9.96 -3.52 12.01
CA VAL A 110 -11.08 -4.37 11.54
C VAL A 110 -11.17 -5.70 12.28
N THR A 111 -10.07 -6.18 12.86
CA THR A 111 -10.07 -7.35 13.76
C THR A 111 -10.74 -7.02 15.10
N ALA A 112 -10.40 -5.86 15.68
CA ALA A 112 -10.96 -5.42 16.97
C ALA A 112 -12.46 -5.07 16.90
N TYR A 113 -12.94 -4.57 15.76
CA TYR A 113 -14.34 -4.17 15.53
C TYR A 113 -15.10 -5.16 14.62
N PRO A 114 -14.94 -6.47 14.82
CA PRO A 114 -15.22 -7.60 13.89
C PRO A 114 -15.71 -7.26 12.47
N ALA A 115 -14.99 -6.40 11.76
CA ALA A 115 -15.36 -5.86 10.45
C ALA A 115 -14.57 -6.51 9.32
N LEU A 116 -14.39 -7.83 9.39
CA LEU A 116 -13.50 -8.59 8.50
C LEU A 116 -14.08 -8.86 7.11
N ILE A 117 -15.40 -8.75 6.93
CA ILE A 117 -16.08 -9.00 5.65
C ILE A 117 -15.66 -7.97 4.60
N THR A 118 -15.24 -8.43 3.43
CA THR A 118 -14.83 -7.60 2.29
C THR A 118 -15.89 -7.63 1.18
N ILE A 119 -15.52 -7.96 -0.06
CA ILE A 119 -16.39 -8.02 -1.23
C ILE A 119 -16.64 -9.49 -1.60
N GLY A 120 -17.84 -9.81 -2.10
CA GLY A 120 -18.14 -11.12 -2.66
C GLY A 120 -18.17 -12.27 -1.64
N GLY A 121 -18.44 -11.98 -0.37
CA GLY A 121 -18.50 -12.99 0.70
C GLY A 121 -17.15 -13.39 1.30
N TYR A 122 -16.04 -12.84 0.80
CA TYR A 122 -14.71 -13.09 1.38
C TYR A 122 -14.46 -12.26 2.62
N SER A 123 -13.70 -12.80 3.58
CA SER A 123 -13.28 -12.10 4.80
C SER A 123 -11.76 -12.13 4.97
N LEU A 124 -11.23 -11.09 5.60
CA LEU A 124 -9.84 -11.10 6.05
C LEU A 124 -9.68 -12.04 7.24
N PRO A 125 -8.50 -12.67 7.41
CA PRO A 125 -8.20 -13.38 8.66
C PRO A 125 -8.19 -12.39 9.83
N ALA A 126 -8.55 -12.88 11.02
CA ALA A 126 -8.32 -12.13 12.25
C ALA A 126 -6.81 -12.10 12.57
N MET A 127 -6.35 -11.00 13.16
CA MET A 127 -5.03 -10.90 13.80
C MET A 127 -5.01 -11.61 15.15
#